data_AF-A0A7C4VI71-F1
#
_entry.id   AF-A0A7C4VI71-F1
#
_cell.length_a   1.000
_cell.length_b   1.000
_cell.length_c   1.000
_cell.angle_alpha   90.00
_cell.angle_beta   90.00
_cell.angle_gamma   90.00
#
_symmetry.space_group_name_H-M   'P 1'
#
loop_
_entity.id
_entity.type
_entity.pdbx_description
1 polymer ?
#
loop_
_entity_poly.entity_id
_entity_poly.type
_entity_poly.pdbx_seq_one_letter_code
_entity_poly.pdbx_strand_id
1 'polypeptide(L)'
;MGGRNMKPVAVIGGGIAGIQAALDLANQGIKVYLIERTPSIGGRMAQLDKTFPTLDCSMCILTPRMVEVARNKNIELLTYCDLIDLKGSVGNFKLKVRKKPRYVDVDKCTGCMVCSKYCPSKVPDEYNEGMSERKAIYIPFPQSVPLKATIDAEHCLWFQKGICRNCEKFCPAKAINYDQKPEDIELDVAAVIFATGYELIMDAEFLREQYGYSRYANVYTNLEYERIVSATGPTGGEIIRRSDKAHPKRIAFIQCVCSRDARINPNCSSICCMASVKEAILTKEHMHDVDVTVFYMDVRAFGKGYQEFYDRAKQEFGIRFVRSKPAKIVEDPSTKNLIVYYEDTQSSKFVKEEFDMVVLAVGVRPVKPDSFIPMSEDSFAQLKDPIMEPVSSPIPGIFVVGMLSGPKDIPDSVVQASAAAMKASLIAVSH
;
A
#
# COMPACT_ATOMS: atom_id res chain seq x y z
N MET A 1 8.63 -39.47 1.59
CA MET A 1 9.42 -38.80 0.54
C MET A 1 10.67 -38.26 1.20
N GLY A 2 11.81 -38.94 0.99
CA GLY A 2 13.08 -38.63 1.65
C GLY A 2 13.63 -37.26 1.25
N GLY A 3 14.33 -36.61 2.19
CA GLY A 3 14.78 -35.23 2.12
C GLY A 3 15.62 -34.93 0.90
N ARG A 4 15.01 -34.29 -0.10
CA ARG A 4 15.76 -33.43 -1.02
C ARG A 4 16.14 -32.18 -0.23
N ASN A 5 17.44 -31.88 -0.19
CA ASN A 5 17.99 -30.72 0.49
C ASN A 5 17.67 -29.48 -0.35
N MET A 6 16.41 -29.02 -0.33
CA MET A 6 15.97 -27.87 -1.12
C MET A 6 16.60 -26.60 -0.57
N LYS A 7 17.23 -25.82 -1.44
CA LYS A 7 17.76 -24.50 -1.03
C LYS A 7 16.62 -23.50 -0.78
N PRO A 8 16.77 -22.58 0.20
CA PRO A 8 15.74 -21.60 0.48
C PRO A 8 15.49 -20.62 -0.67
N VAL A 9 14.35 -19.93 -0.64
CA VAL A 9 14.02 -18.82 -1.56
C VAL A 9 13.80 -17.54 -0.77
N ALA A 10 14.29 -16.40 -1.27
CA ALA A 10 14.01 -15.10 -0.68
C ALA A 10 12.83 -14.42 -1.37
N VAL A 11 11.94 -13.81 -0.58
CA VAL A 11 10.85 -12.95 -1.07
C VAL A 11 11.03 -11.56 -0.45
N ILE A 12 11.17 -10.54 -1.29
CA ILE A 12 11.42 -9.15 -0.88
C ILE A 12 10.14 -8.33 -1.02
N GLY A 13 9.54 -7.96 0.11
CA GLY A 13 8.29 -7.21 0.21
C GLY A 13 7.15 -8.08 0.73
N GLY A 14 6.55 -7.68 1.85
CA GLY A 14 5.47 -8.36 2.56
C GLY A 14 4.07 -7.87 2.21
N GLY A 15 3.85 -7.34 1.00
CA GLY A 15 2.50 -7.08 0.48
C GLY A 15 1.78 -8.37 0.07
N ILE A 16 0.54 -8.27 -0.42
CA ILE A 16 -0.26 -9.44 -0.83
C ILE A 16 0.45 -10.36 -1.83
N ALA A 17 1.22 -9.79 -2.77
CA ALA A 17 2.00 -10.56 -3.73
C ALA A 17 3.13 -11.36 -3.05
N GLY A 18 3.92 -10.74 -2.16
CA GLY A 18 4.98 -11.45 -1.45
C GLY A 18 4.45 -12.47 -0.44
N ILE A 19 3.34 -12.15 0.24
CA ILE A 19 2.62 -13.09 1.11
C ILE A 19 2.19 -14.33 0.33
N GLN A 20 1.54 -14.16 -0.83
CA GLN A 20 1.12 -15.27 -1.68
C GLN A 20 2.33 -16.11 -2.14
N ALA A 21 3.38 -15.48 -2.64
CA ALA A 21 4.56 -16.19 -3.13
C ALA A 21 5.23 -17.01 -2.01
N ALA A 22 5.34 -16.43 -0.82
CA ALA A 22 5.93 -17.11 0.34
C ALA A 22 5.08 -18.31 0.78
N LEU A 23 3.75 -18.17 0.84
CA LEU A 23 2.84 -19.27 1.20
C LEU A 23 2.90 -20.41 0.18
N ASP A 24 2.89 -20.12 -1.12
CA ASP A 24 2.92 -21.15 -2.16
C ASP A 24 4.23 -21.95 -2.16
N LEU A 25 5.36 -21.28 -1.93
CA LEU A 25 6.66 -21.94 -1.78
C LEU A 25 6.71 -22.78 -0.50
N ALA A 26 6.25 -22.22 0.62
CA ALA A 26 6.24 -22.90 1.91
C ALA A 26 5.33 -24.14 1.95
N ASN A 27 4.20 -24.09 1.25
CA ASN A 27 3.27 -25.21 1.09
C ASN A 27 3.85 -26.34 0.23
N GLN A 28 4.87 -26.06 -0.59
CA GLN A 28 5.67 -27.07 -1.29
C GLN A 28 6.82 -27.62 -0.43
N GLY A 29 6.96 -27.16 0.83
CA GLY A 29 8.02 -27.60 1.75
C GLY A 29 9.33 -26.82 1.60
N ILE A 30 9.38 -25.77 0.79
CA ILE A 30 10.58 -24.95 0.57
C ILE A 30 10.71 -23.93 1.71
N LYS A 31 11.90 -23.81 2.30
CA LYS A 31 12.21 -22.75 3.26
C LYS A 31 12.18 -21.40 2.56
N VAL A 32 11.48 -20.43 3.12
CA VAL A 32 11.36 -19.07 2.58
C VAL A 32 11.86 -18.05 3.60
N TYR A 33 12.65 -17.09 3.15
CA TYR A 33 12.91 -15.85 3.89
C TYR A 33 12.01 -14.76 3.33
N LEU A 34 10.99 -14.34 4.08
CA LEU A 34 10.13 -13.22 3.70
C LEU A 34 10.62 -11.95 4.38
N ILE A 35 11.21 -11.05 3.59
CA ILE A 35 11.88 -9.84 4.06
C ILE A 35 10.95 -8.64 3.84
N GLU A 36 10.60 -7.94 4.90
CA GLU A 36 9.71 -6.78 4.88
C GLU A 36 10.37 -5.57 5.55
N ARG A 37 10.41 -4.46 4.81
CA ARG A 37 11.07 -3.21 5.22
C ARG A 37 10.40 -2.55 6.42
N THR A 38 9.08 -2.58 6.48
CA THR A 38 8.30 -1.95 7.54
C THR A 38 8.11 -2.90 8.72
N PRO A 39 7.63 -2.42 9.89
CA PRO A 39 7.45 -3.27 11.06
C PRO A 39 6.39 -4.37 10.92
N SER A 40 5.56 -4.36 9.86
CA SER A 40 4.49 -5.33 9.63
C SER A 40 4.36 -5.68 8.16
N ILE A 41 3.98 -6.92 7.86
CA ILE A 41 3.49 -7.28 6.52
C ILE A 41 2.06 -6.75 6.30
N GLY A 42 1.59 -6.83 5.06
CA GLY A 42 0.25 -6.42 4.61
C GLY A 42 0.29 -5.45 3.42
N GLY A 43 1.29 -4.56 3.39
CA GLY A 43 1.46 -3.56 2.33
C GLY A 43 0.25 -2.62 2.17
N ARG A 44 0.08 -2.03 0.98
CA ARG A 44 -1.02 -1.10 0.69
C ARG A 44 -2.41 -1.72 0.87
N MET A 45 -2.55 -3.03 0.68
CA MET A 45 -3.84 -3.73 0.84
C MET A 45 -4.35 -3.61 2.28
N ALA A 46 -3.48 -3.56 3.28
CA ALA A 46 -3.86 -3.37 4.67
C ALA A 46 -4.42 -1.96 4.97
N GLN A 47 -4.19 -0.97 4.10
CA GLN A 47 -4.73 0.38 4.24
C GLN A 47 -6.14 0.53 3.64
N LEU A 48 -6.54 -0.38 2.76
CA LEU A 48 -7.84 -0.32 2.09
C LEU A 48 -8.96 -0.76 3.04
N ASP A 49 -10.13 -0.13 2.93
CA ASP A 49 -11.30 -0.57 3.69
C ASP A 49 -11.91 -1.84 3.09
N LYS A 50 -12.43 -1.72 1.85
CA LYS A 50 -12.93 -2.84 1.04
C LYS A 50 -12.16 -2.99 -0.27
N THR A 51 -12.33 -4.12 -0.95
CA THR A 51 -11.71 -4.40 -2.27
C THR A 51 -12.77 -4.53 -3.35
N PHE A 52 -12.51 -3.96 -4.54
CA PHE A 52 -13.35 -4.18 -5.71
C PHE A 52 -13.04 -5.54 -6.36
N PRO A 53 -14.00 -6.13 -7.11
CA PRO A 53 -15.38 -5.68 -7.32
C PRO A 53 -16.35 -6.22 -6.25
N THR A 54 -15.88 -7.10 -5.37
CA THR A 54 -16.75 -7.85 -4.45
C THR A 54 -17.22 -7.05 -3.24
N LEU A 55 -16.54 -5.94 -2.92
CA LEU A 55 -16.72 -5.18 -1.67
C LEU A 55 -16.41 -6.01 -0.42
N ASP A 56 -15.55 -7.02 -0.53
CA ASP A 56 -15.03 -7.70 0.66
C ASP A 56 -14.17 -6.76 1.49
N CYS A 57 -14.24 -6.87 2.82
CA CYS A 57 -13.33 -6.16 3.70
C CYS A 57 -11.89 -6.63 3.43
N SER A 58 -11.00 -5.68 3.12
CA SER A 58 -9.60 -5.97 2.76
C SER A 58 -8.87 -6.74 3.86
N MET A 59 -9.09 -6.32 5.11
CA MET A 59 -8.49 -6.95 6.29
C MET A 59 -9.04 -8.35 6.57
N CYS A 60 -10.31 -8.62 6.26
CA CYS A 60 -10.91 -9.94 6.45
C CYS A 60 -10.24 -11.01 5.58
N ILE A 61 -9.80 -10.66 4.37
CA ILE A 61 -9.13 -11.58 3.45
C ILE A 61 -7.60 -11.57 3.61
N LEU A 62 -7.01 -10.44 4.00
CA LEU A 62 -5.56 -10.30 4.14
C LEU A 62 -5.02 -10.84 5.46
N THR A 63 -5.68 -10.54 6.59
CA THR A 63 -5.20 -10.91 7.93
C THR A 63 -5.01 -12.42 8.11
N PRO A 64 -5.94 -13.30 7.67
CA PRO A 64 -5.74 -14.75 7.77
C PRO A 64 -4.44 -15.20 7.11
N ARG A 65 -4.10 -14.63 5.95
CA ARG A 65 -2.86 -14.96 5.21
C ARG A 65 -1.62 -14.42 5.90
N MET A 66 -1.70 -13.22 6.47
CA MET A 66 -0.61 -12.68 7.30
C MET A 66 -0.34 -13.59 8.52
N VAL A 67 -1.39 -14.06 9.18
CA VAL A 67 -1.28 -14.99 10.32
C VAL A 67 -0.74 -16.34 9.88
N GLU A 68 -1.16 -16.86 8.73
CA GLU A 68 -0.65 -18.09 8.14
C GLU A 68 0.86 -18.00 7.91
N VAL A 69 1.34 -16.90 7.30
CA VAL A 69 2.77 -16.61 7.11
C VAL A 69 3.51 -16.65 8.44
N ALA A 70 3.02 -15.94 9.46
CA ALA A 70 3.70 -15.85 10.76
C ALA A 70 3.73 -17.18 11.55
N ARG A 71 2.84 -18.12 11.24
CA ARG A 71 2.76 -19.44 11.89
C ARG A 71 3.40 -20.56 11.07
N ASN A 72 3.76 -20.30 9.81
CA ASN A 72 4.30 -21.30 8.92
C ASN A 72 5.77 -21.61 9.26
N LYS A 73 6.07 -22.87 9.61
CA LYS A 73 7.43 -23.30 10.01
C LYS A 73 8.46 -23.20 8.88
N ASN A 74 8.00 -23.22 7.63
CA ASN A 74 8.86 -23.07 6.46
C ASN A 74 9.09 -21.60 6.08
N ILE A 75 8.42 -20.64 6.74
CA ILE A 75 8.63 -19.22 6.48
C ILE A 75 9.36 -18.59 7.66
N GLU A 76 10.47 -17.94 7.37
CA GLU A 76 11.13 -17.04 8.29
C GLU A 76 10.74 -15.61 7.95
N LEU A 77 9.94 -15.01 8.83
CA LEU A 77 9.43 -13.67 8.65
C LEU A 77 10.41 -12.64 9.23
N LEU A 78 11.12 -11.94 8.34
CA LEU A 78 12.10 -10.91 8.66
C LEU A 78 11.49 -9.52 8.44
N THR A 79 10.76 -9.02 9.44
CA THR A 79 10.15 -7.67 9.41
C THR A 79 11.05 -6.61 10.00
N TYR A 80 10.86 -5.37 9.55
CA TYR A 80 11.73 -4.24 9.86
C TYR A 80 13.17 -4.48 9.38
N CYS A 81 13.30 -5.08 8.20
CA CYS A 81 14.56 -5.48 7.59
C CYS A 81 14.73 -4.91 6.18
N ASP A 82 15.91 -4.39 5.86
CA ASP A 82 16.25 -3.88 4.53
C ASP A 82 17.22 -4.82 3.82
N LEU A 83 17.02 -5.06 2.52
CA LEU A 83 18.02 -5.73 1.69
C LEU A 83 19.15 -4.74 1.38
N ILE A 84 20.38 -5.07 1.77
CA ILE A 84 21.56 -4.21 1.62
C ILE A 84 22.42 -4.62 0.43
N ASP A 85 22.53 -5.93 0.18
CA ASP A 85 23.37 -6.47 -0.88
C ASP A 85 22.76 -7.76 -1.43
N LEU A 86 22.93 -7.98 -2.74
CA LEU A 86 22.50 -9.18 -3.44
C LEU A 86 23.59 -9.55 -4.45
N LYS A 87 24.24 -10.69 -4.22
CA LYS A 87 25.33 -11.21 -5.04
C LYS A 87 25.08 -12.66 -5.44
N GLY A 88 25.85 -13.13 -6.42
CA GLY A 88 25.80 -14.50 -6.91
C GLY A 88 24.93 -14.65 -8.15
N SER A 89 24.48 -15.87 -8.37
CA SER A 89 23.72 -16.26 -9.57
C SER A 89 22.68 -17.32 -9.21
N VAL A 90 21.81 -17.65 -10.17
CA VAL A 90 20.78 -18.68 -10.03
C VAL A 90 21.29 -19.93 -9.30
N GLY A 91 20.55 -20.37 -8.29
CA GLY A 91 20.89 -21.52 -7.44
C GLY A 91 21.89 -21.21 -6.31
N ASN A 92 22.51 -20.04 -6.28
CA ASN A 92 23.52 -19.67 -5.28
C ASN A 92 23.62 -18.14 -5.08
N PHE A 93 22.50 -17.51 -4.71
CA PHE A 93 22.49 -16.11 -4.31
C PHE A 93 22.88 -15.96 -2.84
N LYS A 94 23.63 -14.90 -2.56
CA LYS A 94 23.96 -14.43 -1.21
C LYS A 94 23.33 -13.07 -0.99
N LEU A 95 22.44 -12.99 -0.01
CA LEU A 95 21.78 -11.75 0.39
C LEU A 95 22.40 -11.26 1.69
N LYS A 96 22.61 -9.96 1.79
CA LYS A 96 22.90 -9.28 3.05
C LYS A 96 21.66 -8.49 3.46
N VAL A 97 21.05 -8.85 4.58
CA VAL A 97 19.83 -8.23 5.10
C VAL A 97 20.13 -7.52 6.40
N ARG A 98 19.78 -6.24 6.52
CA ARG A 98 19.92 -5.47 7.75
C ARG A 98 18.61 -5.47 8.53
N LYS A 99 18.62 -6.13 9.68
CA LYS A 99 17.56 -6.03 10.68
C LYS A 99 17.72 -4.74 11.47
N LYS A 100 16.77 -3.81 11.30
CA LYS A 100 16.79 -2.54 12.03
C LYS A 100 16.45 -2.77 13.51
N PRO A 101 17.02 -1.99 14.42
CA PRO A 101 16.69 -2.09 15.83
C PRO A 101 15.25 -1.59 16.06
N ARG A 102 14.37 -2.49 16.52
CA ARG A 102 13.02 -2.08 16.96
C ARG A 102 13.05 -1.31 18.28
N TYR A 103 14.17 -1.43 19.01
CA TYR A 103 14.36 -1.06 20.41
C TYR A 103 13.35 -1.72 21.34
N VAL A 104 12.84 -2.87 20.89
CA VAL A 104 11.85 -3.70 21.56
C VAL A 104 12.22 -5.15 21.29
N ASP A 105 12.43 -5.90 22.37
CA ASP A 105 12.59 -7.34 22.37
C ASP A 105 11.26 -7.98 21.91
N VAL A 106 11.31 -8.57 20.71
CA VAL A 106 10.15 -9.15 20.03
C VAL A 106 9.59 -10.35 20.80
N ASP A 107 10.44 -11.12 21.47
CA ASP A 107 10.02 -12.33 22.20
C ASP A 107 9.31 -11.97 23.50
N LYS A 108 9.73 -10.88 24.16
CA LYS A 108 9.05 -10.36 25.36
C LYS A 108 7.81 -9.54 25.04
N CYS A 109 7.78 -8.81 23.92
CA CYS A 109 6.70 -7.87 23.63
C CYS A 109 5.34 -8.59 23.45
N THR A 110 4.32 -8.17 24.20
CA THR A 110 2.96 -8.75 24.10
C THR A 110 2.04 -8.01 23.14
N GLY A 111 2.45 -6.87 22.59
CA GLY A 111 1.61 -6.04 21.72
C GLY A 111 0.50 -5.25 22.43
N CYS A 112 0.50 -5.20 23.77
CA CYS A 112 -0.58 -4.56 24.56
C CYS A 112 -0.72 -3.03 24.43
N MET A 113 0.23 -2.35 23.77
CA MET A 113 0.23 -0.90 23.52
C MET A 113 0.15 0.02 24.75
N VAL A 114 0.33 -0.50 25.97
CA VAL A 114 0.41 0.32 27.20
C VAL A 114 1.52 1.38 27.09
N CYS A 115 2.66 1.00 26.52
CA CYS A 115 3.80 1.90 26.31
C CYS A 115 3.47 3.12 25.43
N SER A 116 2.60 2.96 24.44
CA SER A 116 2.19 4.05 23.54
C SER A 116 1.35 5.10 24.28
N LYS A 117 0.49 4.67 25.22
CA LYS A 117 -0.33 5.59 26.05
C LYS A 117 0.50 6.61 26.85
N TYR A 118 1.71 6.24 27.26
CA TYR A 118 2.60 7.08 28.06
C TYR A 118 3.68 7.81 27.24
N CYS A 119 3.70 7.62 25.92
CA CYS A 119 4.65 8.29 25.04
C CYS A 119 4.18 9.73 24.73
N PRO A 120 4.98 10.77 25.06
CA PRO A 120 4.60 12.14 24.80
C PRO A 120 4.80 12.56 23.33
N SER A 121 5.63 11.85 22.56
CA SER A 121 5.90 12.19 21.14
C SER A 121 4.61 12.13 20.31
N LYS A 122 4.53 13.01 19.32
CA LYS A 122 3.49 13.06 18.29
C LYS A 122 4.18 13.02 16.95
N VAL A 123 3.81 12.06 16.12
CA VAL A 123 4.43 11.82 14.81
C VAL A 123 3.31 11.62 13.80
N PRO A 124 3.35 12.23 12.61
CA PRO A 124 2.38 11.92 11.57
C PRO A 124 2.28 10.42 11.34
N ASP A 125 1.07 9.88 11.35
CA ASP A 125 0.82 8.45 11.17
C ASP A 125 0.84 8.10 9.68
N GLU A 126 1.90 7.43 9.23
CA GLU A 126 2.09 7.04 7.83
C GLU A 126 1.04 6.04 7.36
N TYR A 127 0.52 5.18 8.24
CA TYR A 127 -0.54 4.22 7.88
C TYR A 127 -1.86 4.95 7.58
N ASN A 128 -2.11 6.06 8.27
CA ASN A 128 -3.26 6.93 8.07
C ASN A 128 -2.96 8.14 7.17
N GLU A 129 -1.94 8.03 6.30
CA GLU A 129 -1.54 9.06 5.32
C GLU A 129 -1.35 10.46 5.95
N GLY A 130 -0.83 10.51 7.19
CA GLY A 130 -0.56 11.74 7.93
C GLY A 130 -1.79 12.44 8.50
N MET A 131 -2.99 11.87 8.38
CA MET A 131 -4.24 12.47 8.87
C MET A 131 -4.45 12.34 10.38
N SER A 132 -3.62 11.56 11.05
CA SER A 132 -3.61 11.44 12.51
C SER A 132 -2.18 11.41 13.03
N GLU A 133 -2.04 11.46 14.35
CA GLU A 133 -0.75 11.36 15.03
C GLU A 133 -0.60 9.98 15.67
N ARG A 134 0.48 9.27 15.33
CA ARG A 134 0.98 8.15 16.12
C ARG A 134 1.99 8.64 17.16
N LYS A 135 2.43 7.71 18.00
CA LYS A 135 3.51 7.93 18.98
C LYS A 135 4.85 7.47 18.40
N ALA A 136 5.96 7.88 19.04
CA ALA A 136 7.28 7.37 18.67
C ALA A 136 7.41 5.86 18.94
N ILE A 137 6.78 5.33 19.99
CA ILE A 137 6.57 3.88 20.15
C ILE A 137 5.19 3.49 19.65
N TYR A 138 5.15 2.63 18.64
CA TYR A 138 3.94 2.35 17.88
C TYR A 138 3.87 0.91 17.37
N ILE A 139 2.67 0.51 16.98
CA ILE A 139 2.40 -0.64 16.10
C ILE A 139 1.74 -0.04 14.86
N PRO A 140 2.15 -0.38 13.62
CA PRO A 140 1.67 0.29 12.40
C PRO A 140 0.15 0.35 12.28
N PHE A 141 -0.54 -0.75 12.55
CA PHE A 141 -2.00 -0.85 12.55
C PHE A 141 -2.49 -1.99 13.46
N PRO A 142 -3.76 -2.01 13.91
CA PRO A 142 -4.21 -2.92 14.97
C PRO A 142 -4.01 -4.42 14.70
N GLN A 143 -4.11 -4.84 13.43
CA GLN A 143 -3.93 -6.23 13.00
C GLN A 143 -2.52 -6.50 12.43
N SER A 144 -1.53 -5.70 12.81
CA SER A 144 -0.15 -5.86 12.34
C SER A 144 0.38 -7.27 12.59
N VAL A 145 1.16 -7.78 11.65
CA VAL A 145 1.88 -9.05 11.79
C VAL A 145 3.37 -8.82 11.50
N PRO A 146 4.25 -9.06 12.48
CA PRO A 146 3.95 -9.47 13.85
C PRO A 146 3.31 -8.32 14.66
N LEU A 147 2.45 -8.67 15.62
CA LEU A 147 1.80 -7.69 16.52
C LEU A 147 2.79 -7.22 17.60
N LYS A 148 3.78 -6.44 17.22
CA LYS A 148 4.94 -6.06 18.04
C LYS A 148 5.25 -4.59 17.86
N ALA A 149 5.50 -3.92 18.99
CA ALA A 149 5.84 -2.51 18.98
C ALA A 149 7.23 -2.25 18.39
N THR A 150 7.41 -1.04 17.86
CA THR A 150 8.67 -0.50 17.37
C THR A 150 8.83 0.92 17.89
N ILE A 151 10.06 1.32 18.26
CA ILE A 151 10.39 2.71 18.56
C ILE A 151 11.02 3.34 17.33
N ASP A 152 10.38 4.39 16.84
CA ASP A 152 10.92 5.32 15.86
C ASP A 152 11.97 6.22 16.55
N ALA A 153 13.25 5.96 16.29
CA ALA A 153 14.34 6.71 16.89
C ALA A 153 14.38 8.17 16.46
N GLU A 154 13.91 8.49 15.24
CA GLU A 154 13.95 9.85 14.71
C GLU A 154 13.01 10.78 15.46
N HIS A 155 11.98 10.25 16.13
CA HIS A 155 10.98 11.04 16.88
C HIS A 155 10.91 10.68 18.38
N CYS A 156 11.78 9.79 18.85
CA CYS A 156 11.83 9.40 20.25
C CYS A 156 12.65 10.39 21.08
N LEU A 157 12.05 10.96 22.13
CA LEU A 157 12.74 11.91 23.01
C LEU A 157 13.93 11.31 23.78
N TRP A 158 14.00 9.98 23.94
CA TRP A 158 15.20 9.32 24.46
C TRP A 158 16.36 9.45 23.48
N PHE A 159 16.17 9.04 22.23
CA PHE A 159 17.23 9.07 21.22
C PHE A 159 17.61 10.48 20.79
N GLN A 160 16.64 11.40 20.73
CA GLN A 160 16.91 12.79 20.36
C GLN A 160 17.56 13.61 21.48
N LYS A 161 17.17 13.39 22.74
CA LYS A 161 17.47 14.31 23.85
C LYS A 161 17.92 13.64 25.15
N GLY A 162 17.76 12.33 25.31
CA GLY A 162 18.12 11.60 26.52
C GLY A 162 17.18 11.80 27.72
N ILE A 163 15.95 12.31 27.51
CA ILE A 163 15.10 12.81 28.62
C ILE A 163 13.86 11.96 28.96
N CYS A 164 13.53 10.93 28.19
CA CYS A 164 12.27 10.18 28.36
C CYS A 164 12.48 8.67 28.36
N ARG A 165 11.93 7.96 29.33
CA ARG A 165 11.92 6.48 29.40
C ARG A 165 10.57 5.91 29.83
N ASN A 166 9.48 6.63 29.52
CA ASN A 166 8.14 6.23 29.94
C ASN A 166 7.72 4.86 29.39
N CYS A 167 8.00 4.60 28.11
CA CYS A 167 7.65 3.30 27.52
C CYS A 167 8.37 2.13 28.19
N GLU A 168 9.61 2.31 28.65
CA GLU A 168 10.35 1.33 29.46
C GLU A 168 9.70 1.17 30.84
N LYS A 169 9.50 2.29 31.56
CA LYS A 169 8.90 2.32 32.90
C LYS A 169 7.55 1.59 32.98
N PHE A 170 6.69 1.79 31.98
CA PHE A 170 5.33 1.25 31.97
C PHE A 170 5.18 -0.04 31.16
N CYS A 171 6.25 -0.61 30.61
CA CYS A 171 6.17 -1.89 29.89
C CYS A 171 6.07 -3.06 30.89
N PRO A 172 4.91 -3.74 31.01
CA PRO A 172 4.78 -4.85 31.96
C PRO A 172 5.70 -6.03 31.59
N ALA A 173 5.96 -6.22 30.31
CA ALA A 173 6.80 -7.31 29.80
C ALA A 173 8.30 -7.01 29.83
N LYS A 174 8.71 -5.79 30.24
CA LYS A 174 10.12 -5.34 30.22
C LYS A 174 10.80 -5.59 28.87
N ALA A 175 10.07 -5.31 27.79
CA ALA A 175 10.51 -5.58 26.43
C ALA A 175 11.31 -4.43 25.80
N ILE A 176 11.31 -3.23 26.38
CA ILE A 176 12.04 -2.09 25.80
C ILE A 176 13.55 -2.32 25.94
N ASN A 177 14.30 -2.11 24.86
CA ASN A 177 15.75 -2.24 24.83
C ASN A 177 16.35 -1.14 23.95
N TYR A 178 16.73 -0.02 24.55
CA TYR A 178 17.32 1.11 23.82
C TYR A 178 18.71 0.84 23.26
N ASP A 179 19.41 -0.16 23.79
CA ASP A 179 20.76 -0.52 23.37
C ASP A 179 20.78 -1.54 22.21
N GLN A 180 19.60 -1.92 21.71
CA GLN A 180 19.49 -2.77 20.53
C GLN A 180 20.19 -2.11 19.33
N LYS A 181 21.12 -2.84 18.72
CA LYS A 181 21.87 -2.41 17.53
C LYS A 181 21.30 -3.04 16.26
N PRO A 182 21.48 -2.41 15.09
CA PRO A 182 21.21 -3.07 13.82
C PRO A 182 22.07 -4.34 13.70
N GLU A 183 21.50 -5.37 13.09
CA GLU A 183 22.13 -6.67 12.87
C GLU A 183 22.11 -6.97 11.37
N ASP A 184 23.28 -7.28 10.81
CA ASP A 184 23.39 -7.73 9.42
C ASP A 184 23.38 -9.27 9.40
N ILE A 185 22.48 -9.84 8.60
CA ILE A 185 22.28 -11.29 8.45
C ILE A 185 22.64 -11.66 7.01
N GLU A 186 23.42 -12.73 6.84
CA GLU A 186 23.72 -13.32 5.53
C GLU A 186 22.79 -14.50 5.26
N LEU A 187 22.18 -14.53 4.06
CA LEU A 187 21.25 -15.58 3.65
C LEU A 187 21.69 -16.16 2.30
N ASP A 188 21.86 -17.48 2.26
CA ASP A 188 22.09 -18.23 1.02
C ASP A 188 20.75 -18.75 0.47
N VAL A 189 20.42 -18.41 -0.78
CA VAL A 189 19.14 -18.77 -1.42
C VAL A 189 19.32 -19.19 -2.87
N ALA A 190 18.40 -20.02 -3.37
CA ALA A 190 18.39 -20.49 -4.75
C ALA A 190 17.86 -19.44 -5.74
N ALA A 191 16.88 -18.66 -5.31
CA ALA A 191 16.16 -17.69 -6.13
C ALA A 191 15.64 -16.52 -5.27
N VAL A 192 15.30 -15.42 -5.92
CA VAL A 192 14.77 -14.20 -5.28
C VAL A 192 13.51 -13.74 -6.01
N ILE A 193 12.46 -13.42 -5.25
CA ILE A 193 11.22 -12.83 -5.77
C ILE A 193 11.08 -11.41 -5.20
N PHE A 194 11.06 -10.39 -6.06
CA PHE A 194 10.80 -9.01 -5.67
C PHE A 194 9.31 -8.67 -5.82
N ALA A 195 8.71 -8.21 -4.72
CA ALA A 195 7.30 -7.88 -4.55
C ALA A 195 7.12 -6.57 -3.75
N THR A 196 7.94 -5.56 -4.05
CA THR A 196 8.07 -4.31 -3.27
C THR A 196 6.86 -3.38 -3.32
N GLY A 197 5.92 -3.62 -4.23
CA GLY A 197 4.65 -2.90 -4.30
C GLY A 197 4.76 -1.52 -4.97
N TYR A 198 3.99 -0.57 -4.48
CA TYR A 198 3.83 0.75 -5.08
C TYR A 198 3.62 1.86 -4.06
N GLU A 199 3.76 3.09 -4.55
CA GLU A 199 3.39 4.33 -3.88
C GLU A 199 2.62 5.25 -4.82
N LEU A 200 1.92 6.22 -4.25
CA LEU A 200 1.26 7.26 -5.02
C LEU A 200 2.28 8.21 -5.64
N ILE A 201 2.00 8.72 -6.84
CA ILE A 201 2.81 9.76 -7.49
C ILE A 201 2.47 11.10 -6.83
N MET A 202 3.17 11.40 -5.73
CA MET A 202 2.98 12.61 -4.93
C MET A 202 3.83 13.77 -5.46
N ASP A 203 3.57 14.22 -6.70
CA ASP A 203 4.16 15.45 -7.23
C ASP A 203 3.49 16.66 -6.57
N ALA A 204 4.12 17.15 -5.49
CA ALA A 204 3.51 18.14 -4.61
C ALA A 204 3.21 19.47 -5.31
N GLU A 205 4.07 19.92 -6.23
CA GLU A 205 3.87 21.16 -6.97
C GLU A 205 2.71 21.02 -7.95
N PHE A 206 2.74 19.97 -8.77
CA PHE A 206 1.68 19.68 -9.74
C PHE A 206 0.31 19.53 -9.09
N LEU A 207 0.22 18.72 -8.03
CA LEU A 207 -1.03 18.46 -7.32
C LEU A 207 -1.56 19.73 -6.65
N ARG A 208 -0.67 20.56 -6.09
CA ARG A 208 -1.04 21.82 -5.43
C ARG A 208 -1.51 22.88 -6.42
N GLU A 209 -0.89 22.99 -7.59
CA GLU A 209 -1.23 24.01 -8.57
C GLU A 209 -2.48 23.66 -9.37
N GLN A 210 -2.59 22.42 -9.86
CA GLN A 210 -3.70 22.02 -10.71
C GLN A 210 -4.96 21.70 -9.91
N TYR A 211 -4.81 21.00 -8.77
CA TYR A 211 -5.92 20.46 -8.00
C TYR A 211 -6.04 21.03 -6.58
N GLY A 212 -5.11 21.89 -6.15
CA GLY A 212 -5.17 22.48 -4.81
C GLY A 212 -4.89 21.52 -3.67
N TYR A 213 -4.33 20.34 -3.94
CA TYR A 213 -3.93 19.40 -2.88
C TYR A 213 -2.91 20.06 -1.93
N SER A 214 -3.02 19.79 -0.63
CA SER A 214 -2.24 20.44 0.45
C SER A 214 -2.47 21.96 0.61
N ARG A 215 -3.11 22.63 -0.35
CA ARG A 215 -3.54 24.04 -0.25
C ARG A 215 -4.95 24.17 0.30
N TYR A 216 -5.87 23.34 -0.17
CA TYR A 216 -7.27 23.34 0.25
C TYR A 216 -7.53 22.15 1.16
N ALA A 217 -8.15 22.40 2.32
CA ALA A 217 -8.34 21.39 3.35
C ALA A 217 -9.22 20.23 2.86
N ASN A 218 -10.19 20.51 1.99
CA ASN A 218 -11.20 19.53 1.56
C ASN A 218 -10.81 18.75 0.29
N VAL A 219 -9.54 18.81 -0.12
CA VAL A 219 -8.98 18.00 -1.21
C VAL A 219 -8.17 16.84 -0.62
N TYR A 220 -8.49 15.62 -1.04
CA TYR A 220 -7.90 14.38 -0.54
C TYR A 220 -7.32 13.55 -1.69
N THR A 221 -6.34 12.70 -1.41
CA THR A 221 -6.01 11.59 -2.30
C THR A 221 -6.99 10.42 -2.09
N ASN A 222 -7.06 9.51 -3.06
CA ASN A 222 -7.84 8.28 -2.93
C ASN A 222 -7.38 7.43 -1.73
N LEU A 223 -6.08 7.37 -1.44
CA LEU A 223 -5.62 6.60 -0.29
C LEU A 223 -5.93 7.28 1.05
N GLU A 224 -5.91 8.61 1.12
CA GLU A 224 -6.44 9.32 2.28
C GLU A 224 -7.94 9.02 2.46
N TYR A 225 -8.70 8.98 1.36
CA TYR A 225 -10.12 8.65 1.39
C TYR A 225 -10.39 7.21 1.87
N GLU A 226 -9.60 6.22 1.45
CA GLU A 226 -9.64 4.85 1.99
C GLU A 226 -9.50 4.83 3.51
N ARG A 227 -8.57 5.65 4.04
CA ARG A 227 -8.39 5.75 5.48
C ARG A 227 -9.57 6.45 6.16
N ILE A 228 -10.21 7.44 5.53
CA ILE A 228 -11.42 8.09 6.08
C ILE A 228 -12.60 7.11 6.19
N VAL A 229 -12.84 6.33 5.14
CA VAL A 229 -13.97 5.38 5.11
C VAL A 229 -13.70 4.16 5.99
N SER A 230 -12.44 3.84 6.29
CA SER A 230 -12.10 2.71 7.13
C SER A 230 -12.54 2.89 8.59
N ALA A 231 -13.18 1.86 9.15
CA ALA A 231 -13.54 1.82 10.58
C ALA A 231 -12.32 1.88 11.52
N THR A 232 -11.14 1.50 11.03
CA THR A 232 -9.86 1.61 11.77
C THR A 232 -9.07 2.88 11.43
N GLY A 233 -9.68 3.75 10.64
CA GLY A 233 -9.14 5.01 10.19
C GLY A 233 -9.17 6.12 11.24
N PRO A 234 -8.60 7.29 10.92
CA PRO A 234 -8.50 8.42 11.84
C PRO A 234 -9.86 9.05 12.19
N THR A 235 -10.89 8.81 11.38
CA THR A 235 -12.26 9.29 11.60
C THR A 235 -13.22 8.18 12.02
N GLY A 236 -12.72 6.96 12.29
CA GLY A 236 -13.57 5.82 12.69
C GLY A 236 -14.58 5.39 11.63
N GLY A 237 -14.35 5.71 10.35
CA GLY A 237 -15.26 5.45 9.25
C GLY A 237 -16.23 6.60 8.93
N GLU A 238 -16.20 7.69 9.71
CA GLU A 238 -17.03 8.86 9.42
C GLU A 238 -16.44 9.68 8.28
N ILE A 239 -17.24 9.86 7.21
CA ILE A 239 -16.88 10.69 6.06
C ILE A 239 -17.15 12.15 6.42
N ILE A 240 -16.11 12.83 6.90
CA ILE A 240 -16.15 14.22 7.36
C ILE A 240 -15.06 15.07 6.70
N ARG A 241 -15.34 16.36 6.57
CA ARG A 241 -14.40 17.34 6.01
C ARG A 241 -13.28 17.69 7.01
N ARG A 242 -12.06 17.90 6.53
CA ARG A 242 -10.90 18.34 7.31
C ARG A 242 -11.09 19.76 7.82
N SER A 243 -11.72 20.62 7.02
CA SER A 243 -11.92 22.04 7.35
C SER A 243 -12.79 22.27 8.58
N ASP A 244 -13.93 21.59 8.70
CA ASP A 244 -14.95 21.89 9.70
C ASP A 244 -15.59 20.66 10.35
N LYS A 245 -15.13 19.44 9.99
CA LYS A 245 -15.67 18.16 10.48
C LYS A 245 -17.14 17.89 10.12
N ALA A 246 -17.73 18.68 9.22
CA ALA A 246 -19.07 18.41 8.72
C ALA A 246 -19.06 17.27 7.70
N HIS A 247 -20.21 16.59 7.57
CA HIS A 247 -20.45 15.63 6.50
C HIS A 247 -20.63 16.34 5.16
N PRO A 248 -19.91 15.93 4.08
CA PRO A 248 -20.08 16.52 2.76
C PRO A 248 -21.42 16.07 2.14
N LYS A 249 -22.15 16.98 1.50
CA LYS A 249 -23.35 16.67 0.72
C LYS A 249 -23.04 16.40 -0.75
N ARG A 250 -21.94 16.95 -1.27
CA ARG A 250 -21.45 16.75 -2.64
C ARG A 250 -19.98 16.34 -2.65
N ILE A 251 -19.66 15.20 -3.24
CA ILE A 251 -18.29 14.68 -3.39
C ILE A 251 -17.95 14.48 -4.87
N ALA A 252 -16.78 14.99 -5.27
CA ALA A 252 -16.21 14.77 -6.59
C ALA A 252 -14.99 13.84 -6.53
N PHE A 253 -14.96 12.80 -7.35
CA PHE A 253 -13.79 11.98 -7.62
C PHE A 253 -13.18 12.39 -8.96
N ILE A 254 -11.88 12.68 -9.00
CA ILE A 254 -11.19 13.09 -10.22
C ILE A 254 -10.24 11.99 -10.67
N GLN A 255 -10.52 11.41 -11.83
CA GLN A 255 -9.70 10.33 -12.40
C GLN A 255 -8.42 10.84 -13.04
N CYS A 256 -7.46 9.92 -13.22
CA CYS A 256 -6.23 10.15 -13.98
C CYS A 256 -5.38 11.31 -13.41
N VAL A 257 -5.42 11.54 -12.10
CA VAL A 257 -4.52 12.49 -11.45
C VAL A 257 -3.13 11.88 -11.45
N CYS A 258 -2.13 12.57 -12.01
CA CYS A 258 -0.76 12.05 -12.20
C CYS A 258 -0.69 10.73 -12.99
N SER A 259 -1.64 10.49 -13.90
CA SER A 259 -1.64 9.35 -14.83
C SER A 259 -2.25 9.77 -16.15
N ARG A 260 -1.79 9.18 -17.26
CA ARG A 260 -2.17 9.61 -18.61
C ARG A 260 -1.98 11.12 -18.76
N ASP A 261 -0.85 11.60 -18.26
CA ASP A 261 -0.42 12.99 -18.30
C ASP A 261 1.05 13.03 -18.72
N ALA A 262 1.32 13.48 -19.94
CA ALA A 262 2.66 13.44 -20.53
C ALA A 262 3.70 14.26 -19.76
N ARG A 263 3.27 15.19 -18.89
CA ARG A 263 4.15 16.01 -18.06
C ARG A 263 4.70 15.25 -16.84
N ILE A 264 3.96 14.24 -16.37
CA ILE A 264 4.22 13.54 -15.11
C ILE A 264 4.39 12.03 -15.32
N ASN A 265 3.35 11.40 -15.87
CA ASN A 265 3.29 9.97 -16.13
C ASN A 265 2.34 9.72 -17.31
N PRO A 266 2.85 9.39 -18.51
CA PRO A 266 2.01 9.14 -19.68
C PRO A 266 1.18 7.85 -19.55
N ASN A 267 1.50 6.97 -18.60
CA ASN A 267 0.88 5.66 -18.48
C ASN A 267 -0.39 5.69 -17.61
N CYS A 268 -1.21 4.64 -17.79
CA CYS A 268 -2.37 4.40 -16.94
C CYS A 268 -1.96 3.61 -15.70
N SER A 269 -2.51 3.98 -14.55
CA SER A 269 -2.29 3.28 -13.27
C SER A 269 -3.19 2.06 -13.04
N SER A 270 -4.02 1.68 -14.02
CA SER A 270 -4.89 0.49 -14.08
C SER A 270 -5.96 0.31 -12.99
N ILE A 271 -5.77 0.82 -11.78
CA ILE A 271 -6.64 0.58 -10.62
C ILE A 271 -7.57 1.76 -10.28
N CYS A 272 -7.20 2.98 -10.67
CA CYS A 272 -7.85 4.22 -10.19
C CYS A 272 -9.35 4.26 -10.50
N CYS A 273 -9.76 3.83 -11.70
CA CYS A 273 -11.18 3.83 -12.08
C CYS A 273 -12.00 2.94 -11.14
N MET A 274 -11.57 1.70 -10.91
CA MET A 274 -12.30 0.75 -10.07
C MET A 274 -12.21 1.09 -8.59
N ALA A 275 -11.07 1.62 -8.14
CA ALA A 275 -10.93 2.15 -6.78
C ALA A 275 -11.93 3.27 -6.51
N SER A 276 -12.09 4.24 -7.42
CA SER A 276 -13.07 5.32 -7.22
C SER A 276 -14.51 4.88 -7.39
N VAL A 277 -14.81 3.92 -8.29
CA VAL A 277 -16.16 3.33 -8.34
C VAL A 277 -16.50 2.67 -7.00
N LYS A 278 -15.54 1.95 -6.41
CA LYS A 278 -15.69 1.34 -5.10
C LYS A 278 -15.87 2.40 -4.00
N GLU A 279 -14.99 3.38 -3.91
CA GLU A 279 -15.07 4.47 -2.95
C GLU A 279 -16.40 5.23 -3.07
N ALA A 280 -16.88 5.48 -4.28
CA ALA A 280 -18.18 6.12 -4.52
C ALA A 280 -19.36 5.27 -4.03
N ILE A 281 -19.35 3.96 -4.28
CA ILE A 281 -20.37 3.03 -3.73
C ILE A 281 -20.31 3.04 -2.20
N LEU A 282 -19.11 2.91 -1.61
CA LEU A 282 -18.96 2.97 -0.16
C LEU A 282 -19.46 4.28 0.42
N THR A 283 -19.24 5.40 -0.27
CA THR A 283 -19.79 6.70 0.12
C THR A 283 -21.30 6.63 0.25
N LYS A 284 -21.99 6.09 -0.77
CA LYS A 284 -23.44 5.96 -0.80
C LYS A 284 -23.98 4.96 0.23
N GLU A 285 -23.24 3.89 0.52
CA GLU A 285 -23.59 2.94 1.60
C GLU A 285 -23.53 3.60 2.99
N HIS A 286 -22.56 4.49 3.23
CA HIS A 286 -22.41 5.19 4.51
C HIS A 286 -23.34 6.41 4.61
N MET A 287 -23.60 7.10 3.49
CA MET A 287 -24.37 8.33 3.42
C MET A 287 -25.31 8.29 2.21
N HIS A 288 -26.60 8.02 2.44
CA HIS A 288 -27.56 7.77 1.35
C HIS A 288 -27.85 9.04 0.50
N ASP A 289 -27.93 10.21 1.15
CA ASP A 289 -28.32 11.48 0.52
C ASP A 289 -27.15 12.29 -0.06
N VAL A 290 -25.94 11.71 -0.11
CA VAL A 290 -24.76 12.40 -0.67
C VAL A 290 -24.75 12.33 -2.19
N ASP A 291 -24.54 13.45 -2.86
CA ASP A 291 -24.35 13.47 -4.31
C ASP A 291 -22.89 13.15 -4.65
N VAL A 292 -22.69 12.09 -5.42
CA VAL A 292 -21.35 11.63 -5.81
C VAL A 292 -21.17 11.75 -7.31
N THR A 293 -20.07 12.39 -7.71
CA THR A 293 -19.71 12.58 -9.11
C THR A 293 -18.30 12.08 -9.38
N VAL A 294 -18.13 11.27 -10.43
CA VAL A 294 -16.83 10.80 -10.91
C VAL A 294 -16.51 11.46 -12.25
N PHE A 295 -15.46 12.28 -12.28
CA PHE A 295 -14.93 12.91 -13.50
C PHE A 295 -13.88 12.03 -14.15
N TYR A 296 -14.09 11.64 -15.40
CA TYR A 296 -13.25 10.66 -16.09
C TYR A 296 -13.00 10.97 -17.56
N MET A 297 -11.91 10.46 -18.13
CA MET A 297 -11.72 10.45 -19.59
C MET A 297 -12.32 9.19 -20.22
N ASP A 298 -11.89 8.03 -19.72
CA ASP A 298 -12.42 6.71 -20.05
C ASP A 298 -12.56 5.91 -18.75
N VAL A 299 -13.66 5.16 -18.58
CA VAL A 299 -13.79 4.20 -17.49
C VAL A 299 -13.13 2.90 -17.94
N ARG A 300 -12.09 2.46 -17.21
CA ARG A 300 -11.35 1.24 -17.52
C ARG A 300 -11.77 0.09 -16.59
N ALA A 301 -12.93 -0.50 -16.88
CA ALA A 301 -13.53 -1.59 -16.13
C ALA A 301 -13.30 -2.95 -16.84
N PHE A 302 -12.03 -3.39 -16.93
CA PHE A 302 -11.62 -4.49 -17.82
C PHE A 302 -11.53 -5.88 -17.16
N GLY A 303 -11.51 -5.95 -15.83
CA GLY A 303 -11.50 -7.22 -15.09
C GLY A 303 -12.86 -7.93 -15.09
N LYS A 304 -12.87 -9.21 -14.72
CA LYS A 304 -14.13 -9.97 -14.59
C LYS A 304 -15.04 -9.33 -13.54
N GLY A 305 -16.27 -9.01 -13.91
CA GLY A 305 -17.24 -8.36 -13.02
C GLY A 305 -17.07 -6.83 -12.90
N TYR A 306 -16.09 -6.22 -13.59
CA TYR A 306 -15.78 -4.80 -13.38
C TYR A 306 -16.79 -3.91 -14.10
N GLN A 307 -17.23 -4.31 -15.30
CA GLN A 307 -18.26 -3.59 -16.05
C GLN A 307 -19.59 -3.63 -15.27
N GLU A 308 -19.97 -4.79 -14.75
CA GLU A 308 -21.16 -4.97 -13.92
C GLU A 308 -21.08 -4.15 -12.63
N PHE A 309 -19.90 -4.08 -12.01
CA PHE A 309 -19.66 -3.23 -10.83
C PHE A 309 -19.80 -1.74 -11.13
N TYR A 310 -19.30 -1.29 -12.29
CA TYR A 310 -19.49 0.07 -12.77
C TYR A 310 -20.96 0.38 -13.12
N ASP A 311 -21.65 -0.54 -13.76
CA ASP A 311 -23.08 -0.40 -14.07
C ASP A 311 -23.92 -0.34 -12.79
N ARG A 312 -23.60 -1.17 -11.79
CA ARG A 312 -24.20 -1.12 -10.45
C ARG A 312 -24.04 0.25 -9.81
N ALA A 313 -22.85 0.84 -9.85
CA ALA A 313 -22.59 2.17 -9.30
C ALA A 313 -23.52 3.24 -9.91
N LYS A 314 -23.80 3.13 -11.21
CA LYS A 314 -24.69 4.05 -11.93
C LYS A 314 -26.16 3.78 -11.64
N GLN A 315 -26.58 2.53 -11.78
CA GLN A 315 -27.98 2.15 -11.83
C GLN A 315 -28.60 2.02 -10.43
N GLU A 316 -27.88 1.44 -9.49
CA GLU A 316 -28.39 1.18 -8.14
C GLU A 316 -28.04 2.31 -7.17
N PHE A 317 -26.84 2.89 -7.27
CA PHE A 317 -26.36 3.93 -6.36
C PHE A 317 -26.50 5.35 -6.89
N GLY A 318 -26.94 5.52 -8.15
CA GLY A 318 -27.16 6.84 -8.76
C GLY A 318 -25.91 7.70 -8.85
N ILE A 319 -24.71 7.09 -8.87
CA ILE A 319 -23.44 7.83 -8.97
C ILE A 319 -23.35 8.45 -10.37
N ARG A 320 -23.08 9.76 -10.42
CA ARG A 320 -22.96 10.49 -11.68
C ARG A 320 -21.57 10.33 -12.26
N PHE A 321 -21.48 9.98 -13.54
CA PHE A 321 -20.21 9.91 -14.26
C PHE A 321 -20.18 10.98 -15.34
N VAL A 322 -19.20 11.87 -15.26
CA VAL A 322 -19.04 12.99 -16.18
C VAL A 322 -17.76 12.81 -16.98
N ARG A 323 -17.89 12.74 -18.31
CA ARG A 323 -16.74 12.58 -19.18
C ARG A 323 -15.97 13.90 -19.32
N SER A 324 -14.99 14.09 -18.45
CA SER A 324 -14.13 15.26 -18.39
C SER A 324 -12.81 14.98 -17.69
N LYS A 325 -11.77 15.76 -18.03
CA LYS A 325 -10.57 15.94 -17.21
C LYS A 325 -10.62 17.37 -16.65
N PRO A 326 -11.03 17.56 -15.37
CA PRO A 326 -11.15 18.89 -14.77
C PRO A 326 -9.87 19.71 -14.92
N ALA A 327 -10.04 20.96 -15.35
CA ALA A 327 -8.93 21.85 -15.66
C ALA A 327 -8.32 22.46 -14.40
N LYS A 328 -9.17 22.84 -13.43
CA LYS A 328 -8.77 23.56 -12.22
C LYS A 328 -9.78 23.37 -11.10
N ILE A 329 -9.28 23.40 -9.86
CA ILE A 329 -10.08 23.49 -8.64
C ILE A 329 -9.76 24.81 -7.92
N VAL A 330 -10.80 25.50 -7.45
CA VAL A 330 -10.69 26.72 -6.64
C VAL A 330 -11.51 26.55 -5.37
N GLU A 331 -10.96 26.93 -4.22
CA GLU A 331 -11.71 26.98 -2.96
C GLU A 331 -12.46 28.31 -2.84
N ASP A 332 -13.72 28.26 -2.42
CA ASP A 332 -14.43 29.42 -1.89
C ASP A 332 -13.91 29.72 -0.46
N PRO A 333 -13.27 30.87 -0.23
CA PRO A 333 -12.66 31.17 1.06
C PRO A 333 -13.66 31.26 2.22
N SER A 334 -14.95 31.52 1.94
CA SER A 334 -16.00 31.69 2.94
C SER A 334 -16.58 30.37 3.44
N THR A 335 -16.85 29.43 2.53
CA THR A 335 -17.48 28.14 2.83
C THR A 335 -16.49 26.98 2.91
N LYS A 336 -15.28 27.16 2.36
CA LYS A 336 -14.30 26.10 2.11
C LYS A 336 -14.76 25.04 1.11
N ASN A 337 -15.84 25.31 0.37
CA ASN A 337 -16.27 24.46 -0.72
C ASN A 337 -15.34 24.59 -1.93
N LEU A 338 -15.36 23.58 -2.80
CA LEU A 338 -14.45 23.43 -3.93
C LEU A 338 -15.23 23.57 -5.23
N ILE A 339 -14.88 24.58 -6.02
CA ILE A 339 -15.43 24.83 -7.35
C ILE A 339 -14.56 24.11 -8.37
N VAL A 340 -15.13 23.09 -9.02
CA VAL A 340 -14.48 22.31 -10.06
C VAL A 340 -14.87 22.87 -11.43
N TYR A 341 -13.86 23.26 -12.21
CA TYR A 341 -14.01 23.79 -13.57
C TYR A 341 -13.73 22.67 -14.57
N TYR A 342 -14.72 22.34 -15.39
CA TYR A 342 -14.61 21.24 -16.32
C TYR A 342 -15.43 21.46 -17.58
N GLU A 343 -15.04 20.80 -18.67
CA GLU A 343 -15.85 20.68 -19.88
C GLU A 343 -16.56 19.33 -19.85
N ASP A 344 -17.89 19.33 -19.91
CA ASP A 344 -18.61 18.10 -20.21
C ASP A 344 -18.47 17.81 -21.70
N THR A 345 -17.59 16.85 -22.04
CA THR A 345 -17.26 16.53 -23.43
C THR A 345 -18.41 15.87 -24.20
N GLN A 346 -19.46 15.39 -23.52
CA GLN A 346 -20.64 14.84 -24.18
C GLN A 346 -21.60 15.94 -24.64
N SER A 347 -21.68 17.05 -23.88
CA SER A 347 -22.55 18.18 -24.20
C SER A 347 -21.81 19.41 -24.74
N SER A 348 -20.47 19.38 -24.76
CA SER A 348 -19.58 20.48 -25.13
C SER A 348 -19.85 21.77 -24.34
N LYS A 349 -20.22 21.63 -23.06
CA LYS A 349 -20.50 22.75 -22.16
C LYS A 349 -19.41 22.89 -21.11
N PHE A 350 -18.95 24.13 -20.92
CA PHE A 350 -18.14 24.48 -19.77
C PHE A 350 -19.02 24.66 -18.55
N VAL A 351 -18.73 23.91 -17.50
CA VAL A 351 -19.50 23.89 -16.25
C VAL A 351 -18.58 24.28 -15.10
N LYS A 352 -19.17 25.01 -14.15
CA LYS A 352 -18.59 25.26 -12.83
C LYS A 352 -19.54 24.63 -11.84
N GLU A 353 -19.05 23.66 -11.10
CA GLU A 353 -19.86 22.96 -10.11
C GLU A 353 -19.15 22.94 -8.77
N GLU A 354 -19.92 23.18 -7.72
CA GLU A 354 -19.42 23.25 -6.35
C GLU A 354 -19.57 21.90 -5.65
N PHE A 355 -18.53 21.50 -4.92
CA PHE A 355 -18.46 20.28 -4.13
C PHE A 355 -17.97 20.61 -2.72
N ASP A 356 -18.41 19.83 -1.73
CA ASP A 356 -17.96 20.01 -0.35
C ASP A 356 -16.64 19.26 -0.10
N MET A 357 -16.35 18.25 -0.92
CA MET A 357 -15.15 17.41 -0.86
C MET A 357 -14.71 16.98 -2.27
N VAL A 358 -13.40 16.98 -2.53
CA VAL A 358 -12.81 16.42 -3.75
C VAL A 358 -11.81 15.33 -3.38
N VAL A 359 -11.92 14.18 -4.05
CA VAL A 359 -10.99 13.05 -3.96
C VAL A 359 -10.24 12.90 -5.28
N LEU A 360 -8.92 12.95 -5.22
CA LEU A 360 -8.01 12.80 -6.34
C LEU A 360 -7.64 11.32 -6.48
N ALA A 361 -8.01 10.68 -7.59
CA ALA A 361 -7.57 9.32 -7.89
C ALA A 361 -6.13 9.37 -8.44
N VAL A 362 -5.17 9.48 -7.52
CA VAL A 362 -3.76 9.67 -7.81
C VAL A 362 -3.17 8.38 -8.39
N GLY A 363 -2.35 8.56 -9.43
CA GLY A 363 -1.60 7.50 -10.07
C GLY A 363 -0.57 6.84 -9.17
N VAL A 364 -0.06 5.69 -9.61
CA VAL A 364 0.89 4.88 -8.87
C VAL A 364 2.21 4.76 -9.62
N ARG A 365 3.29 4.62 -8.85
CA ARG A 365 4.61 4.22 -9.34
C ARG A 365 5.16 3.09 -8.45
N PRO A 366 6.02 2.22 -8.98
CA PRO A 366 6.52 1.11 -8.18
C PRO A 366 7.45 1.63 -7.08
N VAL A 367 7.45 0.96 -5.93
CA VAL A 367 8.53 1.13 -4.96
C VAL A 367 9.73 0.41 -5.57
N LYS A 368 10.64 1.18 -6.16
CA LYS A 368 11.82 0.60 -6.79
C LYS A 368 12.62 -0.14 -5.71
N PRO A 369 12.91 -1.45 -5.86
CA PRO A 369 14.06 -1.99 -5.18
C PRO A 369 15.27 -1.16 -5.63
N ASP A 370 16.34 -1.11 -4.83
CA ASP A 370 17.56 -0.41 -5.24
C ASP A 370 18.13 -1.02 -6.55
N SER A 371 19.42 -0.82 -6.85
CA SER A 371 20.04 -1.33 -8.09
C SER A 371 20.14 -2.87 -8.24
N PHE A 372 19.25 -3.63 -7.61
CA PHE A 372 19.18 -5.09 -7.60
C PHE A 372 18.52 -5.69 -8.85
N ILE A 373 17.66 -4.94 -9.54
CA ILE A 373 17.01 -5.39 -10.78
C ILE A 373 17.03 -4.29 -11.85
N PRO A 374 17.06 -4.66 -13.13
CA PRO A 374 16.92 -3.69 -14.22
C PRO A 374 15.51 -3.09 -14.25
N MET A 375 15.44 -1.80 -14.53
CA MET A 375 14.20 -1.03 -14.66
C MET A 375 13.99 -0.60 -16.11
N SER A 376 12.75 -0.63 -16.58
CA SER A 376 12.31 -0.14 -17.88
C SER A 376 12.15 1.39 -17.89
N GLU A 377 12.00 1.98 -19.09
CA GLU A 377 11.81 3.43 -19.27
C GLU A 377 10.55 3.97 -18.57
N ASP A 378 9.52 3.13 -18.44
CA ASP A 378 8.28 3.43 -17.72
C ASP A 378 8.42 3.38 -16.18
N SER A 379 9.65 3.21 -15.68
CA SER A 379 10.01 3.08 -14.26
C SER A 379 9.55 1.79 -13.58
N PHE A 380 8.99 0.81 -14.28
CA PHE A 380 8.68 -0.52 -13.74
C PHE A 380 9.82 -1.51 -13.97
N ALA A 381 9.78 -2.65 -13.27
CA ALA A 381 10.80 -3.68 -13.43
C ALA A 381 10.82 -4.22 -14.87
N GLN A 382 12.02 -4.35 -15.44
CA GLN A 382 12.16 -4.97 -16.74
C GLN A 382 11.84 -6.46 -16.65
N LEU A 383 11.02 -6.94 -17.59
CA LEU A 383 10.69 -8.37 -17.74
C LEU A 383 11.62 -9.00 -18.78
N LYS A 384 11.93 -10.29 -18.62
CA LYS A 384 12.71 -11.07 -19.60
C LYS A 384 12.00 -11.12 -20.95
N ASP A 385 10.70 -11.41 -20.91
CA ASP A 385 9.79 -11.34 -22.05
C ASP A 385 8.39 -11.02 -21.49
N PRO A 386 7.75 -9.92 -21.92
CA PRO A 386 6.48 -9.50 -21.34
C PRO A 386 5.30 -10.46 -21.63
N ILE A 387 5.42 -11.34 -22.62
CA ILE A 387 4.37 -12.27 -23.04
C ILE A 387 4.67 -13.69 -22.52
N MET A 388 5.87 -14.19 -22.79
CA MET A 388 6.25 -15.58 -22.48
C MET A 388 6.82 -15.74 -21.07
N GLU A 389 7.39 -14.69 -20.49
CA GLU A 389 8.08 -14.71 -19.20
C GLU A 389 7.62 -13.56 -18.27
N PRO A 390 6.30 -13.37 -18.05
CA PRO A 390 5.73 -12.13 -17.49
C PRO A 390 6.01 -11.88 -15.99
N VAL A 391 6.77 -12.76 -15.36
CA VAL A 391 7.18 -12.69 -13.94
C VAL A 391 8.69 -12.84 -13.76
N SER A 392 9.43 -13.13 -14.83
CA SER A 392 10.88 -13.36 -14.79
C SER A 392 11.58 -12.05 -15.14
N SER A 393 12.60 -11.68 -14.36
CA SER A 393 13.50 -10.59 -14.77
C SER A 393 14.53 -11.08 -15.80
N PRO A 394 15.25 -10.18 -16.50
CA PRO A 394 16.39 -10.55 -17.33
C PRO A 394 17.51 -11.29 -16.60
N ILE A 395 17.57 -11.21 -15.26
CA ILE A 395 18.55 -11.90 -14.43
C ILE A 395 18.01 -13.29 -14.06
N PRO A 396 18.63 -14.41 -14.50
CA PRO A 396 18.17 -15.75 -14.19
C PRO A 396 18.05 -15.98 -12.67
N GLY A 397 16.94 -16.56 -12.23
CA GLY A 397 16.66 -16.83 -10.82
C GLY A 397 16.13 -15.64 -10.02
N ILE A 398 15.95 -14.48 -10.66
CA ILE A 398 15.28 -13.32 -10.07
C ILE A 398 13.92 -13.09 -10.76
N PHE A 399 12.87 -12.99 -9.96
CA PHE A 399 11.49 -12.78 -10.39
C PHE A 399 10.93 -11.47 -9.86
N VAL A 400 10.00 -10.87 -10.58
CA VAL A 400 9.38 -9.57 -10.26
C VAL A 400 7.85 -9.69 -10.39
N VAL A 401 7.12 -9.33 -9.33
CA VAL A 401 5.66 -9.57 -9.26
C VAL A 401 4.89 -8.40 -8.66
N GLY A 402 3.58 -8.43 -8.87
CA GLY A 402 2.68 -7.42 -8.33
C GLY A 402 2.91 -6.07 -9.00
N MET A 403 2.70 -4.99 -8.26
CA MET A 403 2.82 -3.63 -8.79
C MET A 403 4.24 -3.22 -9.21
N LEU A 404 5.26 -3.98 -8.83
CA LEU A 404 6.64 -3.72 -9.26
C LEU A 404 6.83 -3.94 -10.77
N SER A 405 6.14 -4.91 -11.36
CA SER A 405 6.21 -5.23 -12.80
C SER A 405 5.24 -4.43 -13.66
N GLY A 406 4.40 -3.58 -13.06
CA GLY A 406 3.40 -2.77 -13.76
C GLY A 406 2.12 -2.58 -12.95
N PRO A 407 1.33 -1.52 -13.20
CA PRO A 407 0.09 -1.27 -12.45
C PRO A 407 -0.96 -2.36 -12.69
N LYS A 408 -1.46 -2.97 -11.61
CA LYS A 408 -2.43 -4.07 -11.63
C LYS A 408 -3.19 -4.19 -10.30
N ASP A 409 -4.30 -4.90 -10.27
CA ASP A 409 -5.08 -5.07 -9.05
C ASP A 409 -4.58 -6.24 -8.17
N ILE A 410 -5.36 -6.54 -7.12
CA ILE A 410 -5.05 -7.58 -6.14
C ILE A 410 -5.10 -8.98 -6.77
N PRO A 411 -6.19 -9.39 -7.47
CA PRO A 411 -6.24 -10.68 -8.17
C PRO A 411 -5.05 -10.92 -9.10
N ASP A 412 -4.71 -9.96 -9.96
CA ASP A 412 -3.58 -10.11 -10.89
C ASP A 412 -2.24 -10.20 -10.15
N SER A 413 -2.07 -9.45 -9.06
CA SER A 413 -0.89 -9.52 -8.20
C SER A 413 -0.73 -10.89 -7.54
N VAL A 414 -1.84 -11.50 -7.11
CA VAL A 414 -1.88 -12.85 -6.52
C VAL A 414 -1.52 -13.90 -7.57
N VAL A 415 -2.09 -13.82 -8.77
CA VAL A 415 -1.79 -14.75 -9.87
C VAL A 415 -0.31 -14.69 -10.26
N GLN A 416 0.25 -13.48 -10.41
CA GLN A 416 1.68 -13.33 -10.71
C GLN A 416 2.58 -13.90 -9.61
N ALA A 417 2.22 -13.69 -8.35
CA ALA A 417 2.97 -14.22 -7.22
C ALA A 417 3.03 -15.75 -7.23
N SER A 418 1.89 -16.42 -7.46
CA SER A 418 1.84 -17.88 -7.57
C SER A 418 2.64 -18.39 -8.77
N ALA A 419 2.62 -17.68 -9.91
CA ALA A 419 3.43 -18.04 -11.07
C ALA A 419 4.94 -17.93 -10.79
N ALA A 420 5.37 -16.86 -10.11
CA ALA A 420 6.77 -16.70 -9.71
C ALA A 420 7.20 -17.74 -8.66
N ALA A 421 6.35 -18.04 -7.69
CA ALA A 421 6.58 -19.10 -6.71
C ALA A 421 6.83 -20.45 -7.38
N MET A 422 6.02 -20.80 -8.39
CA MET A 422 6.24 -22.04 -9.15
C MET A 422 7.56 -22.03 -9.91
N LYS A 423 7.94 -20.93 -10.57
CA LYS A 423 9.24 -20.87 -11.28
C LYS A 423 10.42 -20.92 -10.31
N ALA A 424 10.33 -20.24 -9.17
CA ALA A 424 11.36 -20.26 -8.14
C ALA A 424 11.50 -21.65 -7.50
N SER A 425 10.39 -22.39 -7.31
CA SER A 425 10.44 -23.73 -6.74
C SER A 425 11.20 -24.72 -7.61
N LEU A 426 11.08 -24.62 -8.94
CA LEU A 426 11.86 -25.45 -9.87
C LEU A 426 13.37 -25.26 -9.67
N ILE A 427 13.82 -24.03 -9.39
CA ILE A 427 15.24 -23.73 -9.14
C ILE A 427 15.66 -24.30 -7.78
N ALA A 428 14.84 -24.09 -6.74
CA ALA A 428 15.08 -24.54 -5.37
C ALA A 428 15.11 -26.06 -5.21
N VAL A 429 14.41 -26.81 -6.07
CA VAL A 429 14.43 -28.29 -6.07
C VAL A 429 15.59 -28.85 -6.89
N SER A 430 16.13 -28.07 -7.84
CA SER A 430 17.20 -28.49 -8.74
C SER A 430 18.60 -28.29 -8.16
N HIS A 431 18.73 -27.54 -7.06
CA HIS A 431 19.98 -27.16 -6.40
C HIS A 431 19.84 -27.31 -4.89
#